data_AF-X0ZVB2-F1
#
_entry.id   AF-X0ZVB2-F1
#
_cell.length_a   1.000
_cell.length_b   1.000
_cell.length_c   1.000
_cell.angle_alpha   90.00
_cell.angle_beta   90.00
_cell.angle_gamma   90.00
#
_symmetry.space_group_name_H-M   'P 1'
#
loop_
_entity.id
_entity.type
_entity.pdbx_description
1 polymer ?
#
loop_
_entity_poly.entity_id
_entity_poly.type
_entity_poly.pdbx_seq_one_letter_code
_entity_poly.pdbx_strand_id
1 'polypeptide(L)'
;LMNFFGMAEIRGGEITFYLFEARGTDFFVPLSNLVARNGVIWAILVICSFSILIIGIIGLFSLIYTSFSDARNIKTGRIVRTVIPWLIIVFMILEWLFFIVGFITAAPPVNVLVDSMGLFMSIISILLFLLAICHCTIYF
;
A
#
# COMPACT_ATOMS: atom_id res chain seq x y z
N LEU A 1 -22.04 20.47 -11.17
CA LEU A 1 -22.32 19.02 -11.03
C LEU A 1 -21.25 18.12 -11.66
N MET A 2 -20.68 18.44 -12.85
CA MET A 2 -19.58 17.65 -13.43
C MET A 2 -18.27 17.64 -12.62
N ASN A 3 -18.00 18.68 -11.82
CA ASN A 3 -16.84 18.74 -10.91
C ASN A 3 -16.95 17.80 -9.68
N PHE A 4 -18.13 17.22 -9.43
CA PHE A 4 -18.35 16.35 -8.26
C PHE A 4 -18.09 14.86 -8.58
N PHE A 5 -17.94 14.51 -9.87
CA PHE A 5 -17.74 13.13 -10.35
C PHE A 5 -16.32 12.85 -10.88
N GLY A 6 -15.35 13.72 -10.61
CA GLY A 6 -13.93 13.43 -10.91
C GLY A 6 -13.64 13.19 -12.38
N MET A 7 -14.33 13.88 -13.29
CA MET A 7 -14.03 13.89 -14.71
C MET A 7 -13.15 15.09 -15.06
N ALA A 8 -11.92 15.06 -14.59
CA ALA A 8 -10.90 15.95 -15.10
C ALA A 8 -10.15 15.23 -16.23
N GLU A 9 -10.10 15.86 -17.40
CA GLU A 9 -9.26 15.42 -18.51
C GLU A 9 -7.80 15.44 -18.06
N ILE A 10 -7.12 14.29 -18.13
CA ILE A 10 -5.69 14.18 -17.87
C ILE A 10 -4.98 14.91 -19.00
N ARG A 11 -4.74 16.21 -18.82
CA ARG A 11 -3.86 17.00 -19.69
C ARG A 11 -2.45 16.76 -19.20
N GLY A 12 -1.58 16.26 -20.09
CA GLY A 12 -0.20 15.87 -19.78
C GLY A 12 0.51 16.90 -18.91
N GLY A 13 0.74 16.53 -17.66
CA GLY A 13 1.34 17.32 -16.59
C GLY A 13 1.80 16.37 -15.49
N GLU A 14 2.49 16.87 -14.49
CA GLU A 14 3.00 16.04 -13.38
C GLU A 14 1.84 15.42 -12.60
N ILE A 15 1.88 14.09 -12.42
CA ILE A 15 0.87 13.33 -11.69
C ILE A 15 1.51 12.67 -10.47
N THR A 16 1.05 13.05 -9.28
CA THR A 16 1.42 12.45 -8.01
C THR A 16 0.38 11.40 -7.62
N PHE A 17 0.83 10.18 -7.34
CA PHE A 17 -0.04 9.08 -6.93
C PHE A 17 -0.03 8.91 -5.41
N TYR A 18 -1.23 8.88 -4.84
CA TYR A 18 -1.51 8.57 -3.45
C TYR A 18 -2.27 7.23 -3.37
N LEU A 19 -2.45 6.71 -2.15
CA LEU A 19 -3.01 5.37 -1.89
C LEU A 19 -4.35 5.09 -2.61
N PHE A 20 -5.21 6.10 -2.80
CA PHE A 20 -6.53 5.94 -3.44
C PHE A 20 -6.79 6.87 -4.63
N GLU A 21 -5.82 7.68 -5.02
CA GLU A 21 -6.05 8.82 -5.92
C GLU A 21 -4.78 9.26 -6.64
N ALA A 22 -4.97 9.78 -7.85
CA ALA A 22 -3.95 10.47 -8.62
C ALA A 22 -4.28 11.97 -8.63
N ARG A 23 -3.31 12.80 -8.27
CA ARG A 23 -3.45 14.26 -8.28
C ARG A 23 -2.46 14.87 -9.26
N GLY A 24 -2.94 15.76 -10.12
CA GLY A 24 -2.11 16.70 -10.86
C GLY A 24 -2.22 18.10 -10.28
N THR A 25 -1.51 19.06 -10.86
CA THR A 25 -1.54 20.49 -10.45
C THR A 25 -2.96 21.07 -10.47
N ASP A 26 -3.80 20.62 -11.41
CA ASP A 26 -5.14 21.17 -11.65
C ASP A 26 -6.24 20.10 -11.69
N PHE A 27 -5.94 18.85 -11.29
CA PHE A 27 -6.92 17.78 -11.32
C PHE A 27 -6.81 16.76 -10.20
N PHE A 28 -7.96 16.18 -9.88
CA PHE A 28 -8.14 15.09 -8.94
C PHE A 28 -8.85 13.93 -9.64
N VAL A 29 -8.19 12.77 -9.73
CA VAL A 29 -8.78 11.56 -10.32
C VAL A 29 -8.67 10.41 -9.32
N PRO A 30 -9.80 9.90 -8.78
CA PRO A 30 -9.77 8.72 -7.93
C PRO A 30 -9.31 7.50 -8.75
N LEU A 31 -8.55 6.59 -8.13
CA LEU A 31 -8.04 5.39 -8.81
C LEU A 31 -9.17 4.53 -9.42
N SER A 32 -10.37 4.56 -8.84
CA SER A 32 -11.56 3.91 -9.40
C SER A 32 -11.94 4.40 -10.80
N ASN A 33 -11.73 5.69 -11.11
CA ASN A 33 -11.96 6.23 -12.45
C ASN A 33 -10.86 5.81 -13.43
N LEU A 34 -9.64 5.58 -12.95
CA LEU A 34 -8.54 5.02 -13.75
C LEU A 34 -8.81 3.55 -14.12
N VAL A 35 -9.50 2.78 -13.26
CA VAL A 35 -9.95 1.41 -13.60
C VAL A 35 -10.85 1.41 -14.83
N ALA A 36 -11.81 2.33 -14.89
CA ALA A 36 -12.78 2.40 -15.98
C ALA A 36 -12.13 2.76 -17.34
N ARG A 37 -10.94 3.40 -17.33
CA ARG A 37 -10.25 3.86 -18.54
C ARG A 37 -9.02 3.03 -18.93
N ASN A 38 -8.26 2.54 -17.96
CA ASN A 38 -6.91 1.99 -18.17
C ASN A 38 -6.78 0.49 -17.85
N GLY A 39 -7.89 -0.21 -17.58
CA GLY A 39 -7.94 -1.67 -17.55
C GLY A 39 -7.67 -2.33 -16.20
N VAL A 40 -7.57 -3.67 -16.22
CA VAL A 40 -7.65 -4.56 -15.06
C VAL A 40 -6.51 -4.35 -14.04
N ILE A 41 -5.33 -3.90 -14.48
CA ILE A 41 -4.17 -3.68 -13.61
C ILE A 41 -4.48 -2.64 -12.53
N TRP A 42 -5.20 -1.57 -12.87
CA TRP A 42 -5.61 -0.54 -11.92
C TRP A 42 -6.65 -1.05 -10.93
N ALA A 43 -7.52 -2.00 -11.33
CA ALA A 43 -8.46 -2.64 -10.41
C ALA A 43 -7.72 -3.48 -9.37
N ILE A 44 -6.69 -4.22 -9.81
CA ILE A 44 -5.84 -5.02 -8.93
C ILE A 44 -5.09 -4.12 -7.94
N LEU A 45 -4.58 -2.97 -8.40
CA LEU A 45 -3.95 -1.98 -7.52
C LEU A 45 -4.91 -1.50 -6.42
N VAL A 46 -6.13 -1.09 -6.77
CA VAL A 46 -7.13 -0.65 -5.79
C VAL A 46 -7.41 -1.75 -4.76
N ILE A 47 -7.62 -2.99 -5.21
CA ILE A 47 -7.86 -4.13 -4.32
C ILE A 47 -6.65 -4.38 -3.40
N CYS A 48 -5.43 -4.26 -3.95
CA CYS A 48 -4.19 -4.41 -3.19
C CYS A 48 -4.08 -3.34 -2.10
N SER A 49 -4.34 -2.07 -2.41
CA SER A 49 -4.29 -0.96 -1.46
C SER A 49 -5.30 -1.12 -0.33
N PHE A 50 -6.54 -1.57 -0.62
CA PHE A 50 -7.51 -1.91 0.43
C PHE A 50 -7.06 -3.10 1.28
N SER A 51 -6.46 -4.12 0.67
CA SER A 51 -5.95 -5.29 1.38
C SER A 51 -4.81 -4.90 2.33
N ILE A 52 -3.89 -4.03 1.90
CA ILE A 52 -2.82 -3.49 2.75
C ILE A 52 -3.39 -2.72 3.92
N LEU A 53 -4.43 -1.90 3.71
CA LEU A 53 -5.06 -1.15 4.79
C LEU A 53 -5.67 -2.10 5.84
N ILE A 54 -6.47 -3.07 5.40
CA ILE A 54 -7.13 -4.03 6.30
C ILE A 54 -6.11 -4.89 7.04
N ILE A 55 -5.17 -5.50 6.32
CA ILE A 55 -4.14 -6.36 6.91
C ILE A 55 -3.20 -5.52 7.77
N GLY A 56 -2.90 -4.27 7.39
CA GLY A 56 -2.11 -3.31 8.15
C GLY A 56 -2.69 -3.03 9.53
N ILE A 57 -4.00 -2.75 9.61
CA ILE A 57 -4.70 -2.58 10.89
C ILE A 57 -4.61 -3.87 11.71
N ILE A 58 -4.93 -5.02 11.10
CA ILE A 58 -4.90 -6.32 11.78
C ILE A 58 -3.48 -6.64 12.29
N GLY A 59 -2.44 -6.36 11.50
CA GLY A 59 -1.06 -6.64 11.88
C GLY A 59 -0.51 -5.70 12.93
N LEU A 60 -0.95 -4.44 12.98
CA LEU A 60 -0.67 -3.55 14.11
C LEU A 60 -1.29 -4.10 15.40
N PHE A 61 -2.56 -4.52 15.37
CA PHE A 61 -3.18 -5.20 16.51
C PHE A 61 -2.44 -6.48 16.89
N SER A 62 -2.03 -7.26 15.89
CA SER A 62 -1.25 -8.49 16.05
C SER A 62 0.05 -8.22 16.82
N LEU A 63 0.82 -7.21 16.40
CA LEU A 63 2.09 -6.82 17.02
C LEU A 63 1.92 -6.31 18.45
N ILE A 64 0.91 -5.48 18.70
CA ILE A 64 0.61 -4.97 20.04
C ILE A 64 0.22 -6.14 20.95
N TYR A 65 -0.67 -7.01 20.48
CA TYR A 65 -1.11 -8.19 21.21
C TYR A 65 0.05 -9.13 21.55
N THR A 66 0.92 -9.44 20.58
CA THR A 66 2.09 -10.27 20.85
C THR A 66 3.06 -9.62 21.83
N SER A 67 3.25 -8.30 21.75
CA SER A 67 4.12 -7.56 22.68
C SER A 67 3.60 -7.61 24.13
N PHE A 68 2.29 -7.42 24.33
CA PHE A 68 1.66 -7.55 25.65
C PHE A 68 1.70 -8.99 26.17
N SER A 69 1.50 -9.96 25.28
CA SER A 69 1.54 -11.38 25.64
C SER A 69 2.94 -11.82 26.06
N ASP A 70 3.97 -11.38 25.34
CA ASP A 70 5.38 -11.64 25.67
C ASP A 70 5.74 -10.99 27.03
N ALA A 71 5.29 -9.77 27.31
CA ALA A 71 5.49 -9.12 28.63
C ALA A 71 4.84 -9.88 29.80
N ARG A 72 3.80 -10.70 29.53
CA ARG A 72 3.12 -11.54 30.52
C ARG A 72 3.49 -13.02 30.42
N ASN A 73 4.46 -13.40 29.59
CA ASN A 73 4.83 -14.80 29.32
C ASN A 73 3.66 -15.69 28.88
N ILE A 74 2.67 -15.11 28.16
CA ILE A 74 1.55 -15.86 27.60
C ILE A 74 1.93 -16.32 26.19
N LYS A 75 1.73 -17.61 25.90
CA LYS A 75 2.04 -18.18 24.57
C LYS A 75 1.02 -17.71 23.53
N THR A 76 1.50 -17.03 22.49
CA THR A 76 0.71 -16.64 21.32
C THR A 76 0.83 -17.65 20.17
N GLY A 77 -0.19 -17.71 19.32
CA GLY A 77 -0.16 -18.56 18.12
C GLY A 77 0.81 -18.03 17.06
N ARG A 78 1.49 -18.95 16.36
CA ARG A 78 2.47 -18.64 15.30
C ARG A 78 1.89 -17.79 14.16
N ILE A 79 0.59 -17.91 13.89
CA ILE A 79 -0.11 -17.13 12.85
C ILE A 79 -0.07 -15.63 13.17
N VAL A 80 -0.43 -15.27 14.40
CA VAL A 80 -0.46 -13.88 14.89
C VAL A 80 0.95 -13.31 15.01
N ARG A 81 1.90 -14.15 15.43
CA ARG A 81 3.30 -13.74 15.66
C ARG A 81 4.11 -13.56 14.38
N THR A 82 3.86 -14.36 13.35
CA THR A 82 4.74 -14.44 12.17
C THR A 82 3.99 -14.24 10.86
N VAL A 83 2.87 -14.94 10.66
CA VAL A 83 2.19 -14.94 9.35
C VAL A 83 1.57 -13.59 9.02
N ILE A 84 0.84 -12.99 9.97
CA ILE A 84 0.17 -11.69 9.74
C ILE A 84 1.19 -10.57 9.44
N PRO A 85 2.26 -10.38 10.23
CA PRO A 85 3.28 -9.37 9.91
C PRO A 85 3.97 -9.59 8.56
N TRP A 86 4.28 -10.85 8.20
CA TRP A 86 4.88 -11.16 6.90
C TRP A 86 3.94 -10.87 5.73
N LEU A 87 2.63 -11.11 5.88
CA LEU A 87 1.66 -10.78 4.85
C LEU A 87 1.68 -9.28 4.52
N ILE A 88 1.77 -8.38 5.51
CA ILE A 88 1.85 -6.93 5.25
C ILE A 88 3.04 -6.59 4.36
N ILE A 89 4.23 -7.12 4.70
CA ILE A 89 5.45 -6.86 3.95
C ILE A 89 5.31 -7.33 2.50
N VAL A 90 4.78 -8.54 2.30
CA VAL A 90 4.56 -9.10 0.96
C VAL A 90 3.59 -8.25 0.14
N PHE A 91 2.48 -7.83 0.74
CA PHE A 91 1.49 -6.98 0.07
C PHE A 91 2.05 -5.58 -0.26
N MET A 92 2.84 -4.96 0.62
CA MET A 92 3.50 -3.69 0.32
C MET A 92 4.48 -3.80 -0.86
N ILE A 93 5.27 -4.88 -0.91
CA ILE A 93 6.17 -5.13 -2.05
C ILE A 93 5.38 -5.34 -3.33
N LEU A 94 4.30 -6.13 -3.27
CA LEU A 94 3.44 -6.39 -4.43
C LEU A 94 2.77 -5.11 -4.96
N GLU A 95 2.30 -4.23 -4.09
CA GLU A 95 1.73 -2.94 -4.50
C GLU A 95 2.73 -2.11 -5.31
N TRP A 96 3.97 -1.98 -4.83
CA TRP A 96 5.03 -1.29 -5.58
C TRP A 96 5.32 -1.94 -6.93
N LEU A 97 5.34 -3.27 -7.01
CA LEU A 97 5.51 -3.98 -8.27
C LEU A 97 4.34 -3.71 -9.23
N PHE A 98 3.11 -3.71 -8.74
CA PHE A 98 1.94 -3.40 -9.57
C PHE A 98 1.92 -1.94 -10.02
N PHE A 99 2.41 -1.00 -9.21
CA PHE A 99 2.57 0.39 -9.64
C PHE A 99 3.55 0.50 -10.81
N ILE A 100 4.71 -0.17 -10.73
CA ILE A 100 5.69 -0.21 -11.82
C ILE A 100 5.06 -0.77 -13.10
N VAL A 101 4.36 -1.91 -13.01
CA VAL A 101 3.70 -2.52 -14.16
C VAL A 101 2.58 -1.63 -14.72
N GLY A 102 1.78 -1.01 -13.85
CA GLY A 102 0.73 -0.07 -14.22
C GLY A 102 1.26 1.15 -14.97
N PHE A 103 2.42 1.67 -14.59
CA PHE A 103 3.06 2.78 -15.29
C PHE A 103 3.68 2.39 -16.63
N ILE A 104 4.33 1.22 -16.72
CA ILE A 104 4.89 0.72 -17.99
C ILE A 104 3.79 0.49 -19.03
N THR A 105 2.61 0.05 -18.57
CA THR A 105 1.48 -0.31 -19.44
C THR A 105 0.50 0.84 -19.69
N ALA A 106 0.70 2.00 -19.07
CA ALA A 106 -0.17 3.17 -19.26
C ALA A 106 -0.01 3.76 -20.67
N ALA A 107 -1.12 3.90 -21.38
CA ALA A 107 -1.20 4.59 -22.66
C ALA A 107 -2.24 5.72 -22.56
N PRO A 108 -1.89 6.99 -22.85
CA PRO A 108 -0.57 7.47 -23.29
C PRO A 108 0.51 7.37 -22.19
N PRO A 109 1.80 7.31 -22.57
CA PRO A 109 2.89 7.24 -21.61
C PRO A 109 2.86 8.43 -20.67
N VAL A 110 2.72 8.15 -19.38
CA VAL A 110 2.68 9.17 -18.33
C VAL A 110 4.09 9.39 -17.82
N ASN A 111 4.53 10.64 -17.74
CA ASN A 111 5.78 10.96 -17.06
C ASN A 111 5.50 10.99 -15.55
N VAL A 112 5.87 9.92 -14.86
CA VAL A 112 5.53 9.72 -13.44
C VAL A 112 6.73 10.06 -12.57
N LEU A 113 6.56 11.04 -11.68
CA LEU A 113 7.44 11.20 -10.54
C LEU A 113 6.95 10.28 -9.43
N VAL A 114 7.78 9.32 -9.05
CA VAL A 114 7.53 8.48 -7.87
C VAL A 114 7.51 9.40 -6.64
N ASP A 115 6.44 9.34 -5.84
CA ASP A 115 6.40 10.03 -4.56
C ASP A 115 7.49 9.46 -3.65
N SER A 116 8.62 10.18 -3.59
CA SER A 116 9.79 9.80 -2.82
C SER A 116 9.49 9.70 -1.33
N MET A 117 8.52 10.49 -0.85
CA MET A 117 8.12 10.48 0.55
C MET A 117 7.32 9.22 0.88
N GLY A 118 6.35 8.87 0.04
CA GLY A 118 5.59 7.61 0.15
C GLY A 118 6.50 6.38 0.09
N LEU A 119 7.46 6.36 -0.85
CA LEU A 119 8.44 5.28 -0.97
C LEU A 119 9.31 5.18 0.29
N PHE A 120 9.87 6.29 0.76
CA PHE A 120 10.68 6.34 1.97
C PHE A 120 9.92 5.84 3.21
N MET A 121 8.67 6.31 3.40
CA MET A 121 7.83 5.86 4.52
C MET A 121 7.48 4.38 4.43
N SER A 122 7.26 3.86 3.22
CA SER A 122 7.00 2.43 3.02
C SER A 122 8.21 1.56 3.36
N ILE A 123 9.44 2.02 3.03
CA ILE A 123 10.68 1.33 3.39
C ILE A 123 10.86 1.32 4.92
N ILE A 124 10.66 2.47 5.58
CA ILE A 124 10.73 2.54 7.04
C ILE A 124 9.72 1.58 7.67
N SER A 125 8.49 1.56 7.18
CA SER A 125 7.45 0.66 7.67
C SER A 125 7.87 -0.80 7.56
N ILE A 126 8.39 -1.22 6.39
CA ILE A 126 8.90 -2.59 6.18
C ILE A 126 10.03 -2.92 7.17
N LEU A 127 10.98 -2.00 7.38
CA LEU A 127 12.08 -2.21 8.33
C LEU A 127 11.57 -2.36 9.77
N LEU A 128 10.59 -1.55 10.18
CA LEU A 128 9.97 -1.66 11.50
C LEU A 128 9.23 -2.98 11.69
N PHE A 129 8.47 -3.44 10.68
CA PHE A 129 7.82 -4.74 10.72
C PHE A 129 8.84 -5.89 10.79
N LEU A 130 9.92 -5.83 9.99
CA LEU A 130 11.00 -6.83 10.05
C LEU A 130 11.67 -6.86 11.42
N LEU A 131 11.97 -5.70 12.00
CA LEU A 131 12.57 -5.60 13.33
C LEU A 131 11.63 -6.19 14.39
N ALA A 132 10.34 -5.89 14.33
CA ALA A 132 9.34 -6.43 15.24
C ALA A 132 9.24 -7.97 15.14
N ILE A 133 9.25 -8.54 13.93
CA ILE A 133 9.25 -9.99 13.71
C ILE A 133 10.55 -10.62 14.22
N CYS A 134 11.70 -10.01 13.92
CA CYS A 134 13.01 -10.53 14.28
C CYS A 134 13.21 -10.55 15.80
N HIS A 135 12.86 -9.46 16.48
CA HIS A 135 12.84 -9.41 17.95
C HIS A 135 11.97 -10.53 18.52
N CYS A 136 10.79 -10.75 17.94
CA CYS A 136 9.89 -11.81 18.37
C CYS A 136 10.39 -13.23 18.06
N THR A 137 11.34 -13.41 17.12
CA THR A 137 11.92 -14.71 16.77
C THR A 137 13.09 -15.09 17.69
N ILE A 138 13.81 -14.11 18.25
CA ILE A 138 15.01 -14.33 19.08
C ILE A 138 14.67 -14.88 20.48
N TYR A 139 13.43 -14.75 20.97
CA TYR A 139 12.98 -15.28 22.27
C TYR A 139 12.46 -16.74 22.21
N PHE A 140 12.80 -17.49 21.16
CA PHE A 140 12.50 -18.92 21.01
C PHE A 140 13.78 -19.73 20.90
#